data_AF-A0A7C7WWB8-F1
#
_entry.id   AF-A0A7C7WWB8-F1
#
_cell.length_a   1.000
_cell.length_b   1.000
_cell.length_c   1.000
_cell.angle_alpha   90.00
_cell.angle_beta   90.00
_cell.angle_gamma   90.00
#
_symmetry.space_group_name_H-M   'P 1'
#
loop_
_entity.id
_entity.type
_entity.pdbx_description
1 polymer ?
#
loop_
_entity_poly.entity_id
_entity_poly.type
_entity_poly.pdbx_seq_one_letter_code
_entity_poly.pdbx_strand_id
1 'polypeptide(L)'
;MDISLLKPWIPLFAAAVGALLVTAFIVSRFLSREPSVVSSEIDDHLDVKNLPSGGPGSDGPRLEMYGLPVRLVALVLAPAGRGGEIDVDKLPNMVDQLVPGLHDAMGYHQPVFRRWVDQVSVHGFQHAFLSQVNLPGNKGKGSCWSAFAGKFTAGDRALLAGLVVCADQPNSYGTSVIDHEGRWADVLRVRPADTK
;
A
#
# COMPACT_ATOMS: atom_id res chain seq x y z
N MET A 1 50.58 -35.63 6.11
CA MET A 1 49.12 -35.50 6.32
C MET A 1 48.47 -35.44 4.95
N ASP A 2 47.76 -36.50 4.58
CA ASP A 2 47.18 -36.71 3.26
C ASP A 2 46.01 -35.76 3.00
N ILE A 3 46.19 -34.78 2.11
CA ILE A 3 45.16 -33.82 1.65
C ILE A 3 44.07 -34.55 0.82
N SER A 4 44.35 -35.81 0.44
CA SER A 4 43.51 -36.76 -0.30
C SER A 4 42.17 -37.09 0.37
N LEU A 5 42.09 -37.00 1.70
CA LEU A 5 40.90 -37.39 2.49
C LEU A 5 39.85 -36.28 2.64
N LEU A 6 40.18 -35.03 2.33
CA LEU A 6 39.25 -33.88 2.39
C LEU A 6 38.52 -33.62 1.06
N LYS A 7 39.00 -34.22 -0.04
CA LYS A 7 38.51 -33.98 -1.40
C LYS A 7 37.02 -34.28 -1.65
N PRO A 8 36.38 -35.31 -1.03
CA PRO A 8 34.95 -35.56 -1.24
C PRO A 8 34.03 -34.62 -0.45
N TRP A 9 34.56 -33.85 0.51
CA TRP A 9 33.77 -32.95 1.36
C TRP A 9 33.66 -31.55 0.75
N ILE A 10 34.60 -31.17 -0.11
CA ILE A 10 34.61 -29.89 -0.84
C ILE A 10 33.33 -29.66 -1.67
N PRO A 11 32.82 -30.62 -2.48
CA PRO A 11 31.57 -30.42 -3.20
C PRO A 11 30.35 -30.35 -2.27
N LEU A 12 30.38 -31.04 -1.13
CA LEU A 12 29.30 -31.03 -0.14
C LEU A 12 29.20 -29.65 0.55
N PHE A 13 30.34 -29.08 0.93
CA PHE A 13 30.41 -27.73 1.50
C PHE A 13 30.00 -26.67 0.48
N ALA A 14 30.45 -26.78 -0.77
CA ALA A 14 30.06 -25.84 -1.83
C ALA A 14 28.54 -25.87 -2.10
N ALA A 15 27.93 -27.05 -2.12
CA ALA A 15 26.49 -27.19 -2.29
C ALA A 15 25.69 -26.63 -1.11
N ALA A 16 26.15 -26.86 0.12
CA ALA A 16 25.51 -26.33 1.32
C ALA A 16 25.56 -24.80 1.37
N VAL A 17 26.73 -24.21 1.05
CA VAL A 17 26.89 -22.75 0.98
C VAL A 17 26.04 -22.15 -0.13
N GLY A 18 25.98 -22.79 -1.31
CA GLY A 18 25.12 -22.37 -2.41
C GLY A 18 23.64 -22.37 -2.04
N ALA A 19 23.15 -23.44 -1.42
CA ALA A 19 21.76 -23.54 -0.96
C ALA A 19 21.43 -22.47 0.10
N LEU A 20 22.36 -22.19 1.01
CA LEU A 20 22.20 -21.19 2.06
C LEU A 20 22.18 -19.76 1.49
N LEU A 21 23.00 -19.47 0.49
CA LEU A 21 22.97 -18.19 -0.21
C LEU A 21 21.70 -18.00 -1.03
N VAL A 22 21.20 -19.04 -1.68
CA VAL A 22 19.94 -18.98 -2.45
C VAL A 22 18.75 -18.79 -1.50
N THR A 23 18.68 -19.53 -0.40
CA THR A 23 17.62 -19.33 0.61
C THR A 23 17.74 -17.98 1.27
N ALA A 24 18.94 -17.52 1.65
CA ALA A 24 19.14 -16.18 2.18
C ALA A 24 18.77 -15.09 1.16
N PHE A 25 19.05 -15.28 -0.13
CA PHE A 25 18.67 -14.34 -1.19
C PHE A 25 17.17 -14.32 -1.46
N ILE A 26 16.50 -15.46 -1.42
CA ILE A 26 15.04 -15.54 -1.53
C ILE A 26 14.40 -14.90 -0.30
N VAL A 27 14.84 -15.28 0.91
CA VAL A 27 14.35 -14.71 2.16
C VAL A 27 14.62 -13.21 2.21
N SER A 28 15.81 -12.73 1.81
CA SER A 28 16.08 -11.28 1.77
C SER A 28 15.24 -10.60 0.70
N ARG A 29 14.94 -11.23 -0.44
CA ARG A 29 14.07 -10.63 -1.46
C ARG A 29 12.60 -10.59 -1.04
N PHE A 30 12.19 -11.42 -0.09
CA PHE A 30 10.86 -11.37 0.52
C PHE A 30 10.80 -10.47 1.75
N LEU A 31 11.85 -10.41 2.59
CA LEU A 31 11.92 -9.57 3.79
C LEU A 31 12.34 -8.13 3.49
N SER A 32 13.25 -7.89 2.54
CA SER A 32 13.73 -6.54 2.18
C SER A 32 12.79 -5.81 1.23
N ARG A 33 11.62 -6.36 0.93
CA ARG A 33 10.51 -5.58 0.40
C ARG A 33 9.71 -5.00 1.57
N GLU A 34 10.39 -4.30 2.47
CA GLU A 34 9.69 -3.34 3.31
C GLU A 34 8.94 -2.39 2.37
N PRO A 35 7.66 -2.05 2.65
CA PRO A 35 7.00 -0.96 1.95
C PRO A 35 7.99 0.19 1.97
N SER A 36 8.36 0.71 0.80
CA SER A 36 9.27 1.82 0.75
C SER A 36 8.57 2.99 1.43
N VAL A 37 8.81 3.14 2.73
CA VAL A 37 8.44 4.30 3.53
C VAL A 37 9.41 5.36 3.04
N VAL A 38 9.13 5.88 1.86
CA VAL A 38 9.82 7.04 1.33
C VAL A 38 9.32 8.20 2.19
N SER A 39 10.01 8.39 3.32
CA SER A 39 9.97 9.62 4.09
C SER A 39 10.56 10.71 3.20
N SER A 40 9.75 11.28 2.31
CA SER A 40 10.10 12.50 1.59
C SER A 40 9.44 13.64 2.31
N GLU A 41 10.27 14.57 2.77
CA GLU A 41 9.95 15.99 2.76
C GLU A 41 9.19 16.31 1.47
N ILE A 42 7.99 16.88 1.63
CA ILE A 42 7.27 17.77 0.72
C ILE A 42 7.80 17.72 -0.73
N ASP A 43 7.46 16.65 -1.45
CA ASP A 43 7.52 16.67 -2.92
C ASP A 43 6.06 16.69 -3.41
N ASP A 44 5.71 17.82 -4.00
CA ASP A 44 4.37 18.45 -3.96
C ASP A 44 3.30 17.77 -4.83
N HIS A 45 3.61 16.65 -5.51
CA HIS A 45 2.67 15.99 -6.40
C HIS A 45 2.83 14.46 -6.38
N LEU A 46 1.77 13.73 -6.05
CA LEU A 46 1.71 12.29 -6.30
C LEU A 46 1.44 12.06 -7.79
N ASP A 47 2.52 11.99 -8.59
CA ASP A 47 2.40 11.68 -10.02
C ASP A 47 2.12 10.19 -10.24
N VAL A 48 0.85 9.89 -10.47
CA VAL A 48 0.34 8.54 -10.67
C VAL A 48 0.89 7.88 -11.94
N LYS A 49 1.41 8.66 -12.90
CA LYS A 49 1.98 8.13 -14.15
C LYS A 49 3.25 7.30 -13.95
N ASN A 50 3.98 7.56 -12.86
CA ASN A 50 5.20 6.81 -12.51
C ASN A 50 4.93 5.62 -11.59
N LEU A 51 3.67 5.42 -11.18
CA LEU A 51 3.27 4.32 -10.33
C LEU A 51 2.97 3.07 -11.17
N PRO A 52 3.21 1.86 -10.64
CA PRO A 52 2.96 0.62 -11.37
C PRO A 52 1.50 0.55 -11.81
N SER A 53 1.27 0.63 -13.12
CA SER A 53 -0.03 0.45 -13.74
C SER A 53 -0.27 -1.04 -14.00
N GLY A 54 -1.23 -1.61 -13.29
CA GLY A 54 -1.66 -3.01 -13.41
C GLY A 54 -2.65 -3.29 -12.30
N GLY A 55 -3.75 -3.98 -12.61
CA GLY A 55 -4.73 -4.31 -11.59
C GLY A 55 -4.21 -5.39 -10.65
N PRO A 56 -5.08 -5.89 -9.76
CA PRO A 56 -4.65 -6.78 -8.69
C PRO A 56 -4.04 -8.07 -9.26
N GLY A 57 -2.90 -8.48 -8.70
CA GLY A 57 -2.35 -9.81 -8.99
C GLY A 57 -3.34 -10.92 -8.60
N SER A 58 -3.21 -12.10 -9.20
CA SER A 58 -4.10 -13.23 -8.92
C SER A 58 -3.85 -13.90 -7.57
N ASP A 59 -2.68 -13.69 -6.98
CA ASP A 59 -2.15 -14.51 -5.89
C ASP A 59 -2.02 -13.69 -4.61
N GLY A 60 -3.09 -13.49 -3.83
CA GLY A 60 -3.01 -12.82 -2.54
C GLY A 60 -4.31 -12.16 -2.07
N PRO A 61 -4.26 -11.35 -1.00
CA PRO A 61 -5.41 -10.60 -0.51
C PRO A 61 -5.96 -9.69 -1.60
N ARG A 62 -7.26 -9.82 -1.90
CA ARG A 62 -7.91 -9.06 -2.96
C ARG A 62 -8.57 -7.83 -2.38
N LEU A 63 -8.10 -6.64 -2.77
CA LEU A 63 -8.80 -5.39 -2.48
C LEU A 63 -9.88 -5.16 -3.54
N GLU A 64 -11.08 -4.82 -3.11
CA GLU A 64 -12.23 -4.54 -3.97
C GLU A 64 -12.71 -3.11 -3.73
N MET A 65 -12.94 -2.37 -4.82
CA MET A 65 -13.59 -1.07 -4.85
C MET A 65 -15.01 -1.25 -5.41
N TYR A 66 -16.04 -1.10 -4.58
CA TYR A 66 -17.44 -1.39 -4.95
C TYR A 66 -17.63 -2.79 -5.58
N GLY A 67 -16.86 -3.78 -5.12
CA GLY A 67 -16.85 -5.15 -5.66
C GLY A 67 -15.98 -5.33 -6.92
N LEU A 68 -15.39 -4.26 -7.48
CA LEU A 68 -14.42 -4.37 -8.56
C LEU A 68 -13.02 -4.64 -7.97
N PRO A 69 -12.30 -5.69 -8.41
CA PRO A 69 -10.94 -5.93 -7.96
C PRO A 69 -10.01 -4.77 -8.33
N VAL A 70 -9.25 -4.28 -7.36
CA VAL A 70 -8.29 -3.19 -7.54
C VAL A 70 -6.98 -3.47 -6.81
N ARG A 71 -5.89 -2.95 -7.35
CA ARG A 71 -4.60 -2.85 -6.68
C ARG A 71 -4.52 -1.55 -5.89
N LEU A 72 -4.03 -1.61 -4.66
CA LEU A 72 -3.66 -0.40 -3.90
C LEU A 72 -2.31 0.10 -4.39
N VAL A 73 -2.24 1.36 -4.80
CA VAL A 73 -1.04 1.93 -5.42
C VAL A 73 -0.39 3.00 -4.56
N ALA A 74 -1.18 3.82 -3.87
CA ALA A 74 -0.67 4.76 -2.90
C ALA A 74 -1.59 4.90 -1.69
N LEU A 75 -0.98 5.15 -0.53
CA LEU A 75 -1.66 5.49 0.71
C LEU A 75 -1.00 6.73 1.31
N VAL A 76 -1.80 7.75 1.57
CA VAL A 76 -1.41 8.98 2.25
C VAL A 76 -2.12 9.03 3.59
N LEU A 77 -1.38 9.25 4.67
CA LEU A 77 -1.96 9.46 6.00
C LEU A 77 -1.56 10.84 6.54
N ALA A 78 -2.53 11.55 7.11
CA ALA A 78 -2.32 12.81 7.80
C ALA A 78 -3.05 12.80 9.16
N PRO A 79 -2.46 13.35 10.22
CA PRO A 79 -3.18 13.57 11.47
C PRO A 79 -4.25 14.65 11.31
N ALA A 80 -5.43 14.44 11.90
CA ALA A 80 -6.46 15.48 11.97
C ALA A 80 -6.23 16.35 13.21
N GLY A 81 -6.22 17.68 13.04
CA GLY A 81 -6.02 18.63 14.13
C GLY A 81 -4.56 19.07 14.28
N ARG A 82 -4.10 19.29 15.52
CA ARG A 82 -2.73 19.74 15.83
C ARG A 82 -2.04 18.76 16.79
N GLY A 83 -0.76 18.51 16.57
CA GLY A 83 0.09 17.71 17.46
C GLY A 83 -0.10 16.21 17.28
N GLY A 84 -0.57 15.78 16.10
CA GLY A 84 -0.73 14.37 15.81
C GLY A 84 0.56 13.79 15.26
N GLU A 85 0.99 12.64 15.80
CA GLU A 85 2.08 11.88 15.20
C GLU A 85 1.55 10.54 14.69
N ILE A 86 1.93 10.20 13.46
CA ILE A 86 1.71 8.87 12.90
C ILE A 86 2.91 8.02 13.30
N ASP A 87 2.65 7.08 14.18
CA ASP A 87 3.59 6.07 14.67
C ASP A 87 3.69 4.95 13.64
N VAL A 88 4.83 4.86 12.95
CA VAL A 88 5.05 3.90 11.87
C VAL A 88 5.00 2.47 12.37
N ASP A 89 5.40 2.21 13.62
CA ASP A 89 5.37 0.87 14.21
C ASP A 89 3.93 0.38 14.43
N LYS A 90 2.98 1.31 14.58
CA LYS A 90 1.54 1.01 14.72
C LYS A 90 0.79 1.12 13.40
N LEU A 91 1.47 1.44 12.30
CA LEU A 91 0.86 1.61 10.99
C LEU A 91 -0.02 0.43 10.59
N PRO A 92 0.38 -0.86 10.77
CA PRO A 92 -0.48 -2.00 10.42
C PRO A 92 -1.84 -1.97 11.14
N ASN A 93 -1.83 -1.70 12.44
CA ASN A 93 -3.06 -1.62 13.23
C ASN A 93 -3.90 -0.39 12.89
N MET A 94 -3.27 0.71 12.46
CA MET A 94 -3.97 1.93 12.06
C MET A 94 -4.67 1.74 10.71
N VAL A 95 -4.01 1.13 9.73
CA VAL A 95 -4.60 0.92 8.39
C VAL A 95 -5.73 -0.12 8.41
N ASP A 96 -5.68 -1.09 9.32
CA ASP A 96 -6.78 -2.04 9.50
C ASP A 96 -8.04 -1.43 10.13
N GLN A 97 -7.88 -0.33 10.87
CA GLN A 97 -9.03 0.43 11.37
C GLN A 97 -9.67 1.29 10.28
N LEU A 98 -8.91 1.63 9.23
CA LEU A 98 -9.44 2.30 8.04
C LEU A 98 -10.28 1.33 7.19
N VAL A 99 -9.71 0.17 6.82
CA VAL A 99 -10.41 -0.92 6.14
C VAL A 99 -9.87 -2.24 6.71
N PRO A 100 -10.71 -3.14 7.25
CA PRO A 100 -10.24 -4.41 7.79
C PRO A 100 -9.47 -5.25 6.76
N GLY A 101 -8.28 -5.71 7.13
CA GLY A 101 -7.39 -6.49 6.27
C GLY A 101 -6.57 -5.66 5.28
N LEU A 102 -6.63 -4.32 5.36
CA LEU A 102 -5.87 -3.45 4.47
C LEU A 102 -4.36 -3.60 4.67
N HIS A 103 -3.89 -3.92 5.88
CA HIS A 103 -2.46 -4.16 6.10
C HIS A 103 -1.94 -5.34 5.24
N ASP A 104 -2.71 -6.42 5.11
CA ASP A 104 -2.36 -7.57 4.28
C ASP A 104 -2.29 -7.17 2.80
N ALA A 105 -3.30 -6.43 2.33
CA ALA A 105 -3.33 -5.89 0.97
C ALA A 105 -2.17 -4.90 0.72
N MET A 106 -1.74 -4.13 1.72
CA MET A 106 -0.56 -3.27 1.63
C MET A 106 0.73 -4.07 1.53
N GLY A 107 0.89 -5.11 2.35
CA GLY A 107 2.07 -5.99 2.29
C GLY A 107 2.21 -6.67 0.93
N TYR A 108 1.09 -7.05 0.32
CA TYR A 108 1.07 -7.66 -1.00
C TYR A 108 1.24 -6.65 -2.15
N HIS A 109 0.46 -5.55 -2.17
CA HIS A 109 0.50 -4.59 -3.28
C HIS A 109 1.70 -3.66 -3.27
N GLN A 110 2.30 -3.46 -2.09
CA GLN A 110 3.46 -2.59 -1.82
C GLN A 110 3.22 -1.16 -2.34
N PRO A 111 2.16 -0.49 -1.86
CA PRO A 111 1.85 0.85 -2.31
C PRO A 111 2.90 1.85 -1.85
N VAL A 112 2.97 2.99 -2.54
CA VAL A 112 3.73 4.14 -2.07
C VAL A 112 3.02 4.72 -0.84
N PHE A 113 3.69 4.67 0.30
CA PHE A 113 3.20 5.27 1.54
C PHE A 113 3.76 6.69 1.71
N ARG A 114 2.89 7.66 1.99
CA ARG A 114 3.30 9.04 2.31
C ARG A 114 2.65 9.52 3.60
N ARG A 115 3.46 10.16 4.43
CA ARG A 115 2.99 10.89 5.61
C ARG A 115 2.82 12.36 5.26
N TRP A 116 1.67 12.92 5.56
CA TRP A 116 1.40 14.35 5.40
C TRP A 116 1.43 15.07 6.75
N VAL A 117 1.66 16.38 6.66
CA VAL A 117 1.59 17.28 7.81
C VAL A 117 0.16 17.32 8.37
N ASP A 118 0.07 17.66 9.64
CA ASP A 118 -1.18 17.91 10.36
C ASP A 118 -2.14 18.77 9.54
N GLN A 119 -3.38 18.30 9.43
CA GLN A 119 -4.42 18.97 8.68
C GLN A 119 -5.47 19.52 9.64
N VAL A 120 -5.66 20.84 9.58
CA VAL A 120 -6.65 21.54 10.40
C VAL A 120 -8.09 21.28 9.97
N SER A 121 -8.32 20.74 8.76
CA SER A 121 -9.66 20.41 8.28
C SER A 121 -9.69 19.16 7.40
N VAL A 122 -10.74 18.36 7.57
CA VAL A 122 -11.02 17.18 6.73
C VAL A 122 -11.24 17.60 5.28
N HIS A 123 -12.04 18.65 5.06
CA HIS A 123 -12.37 19.12 3.72
C HIS A 123 -11.16 19.70 2.98
N GLY A 124 -10.31 20.46 3.67
CA GLY A 124 -9.06 20.99 3.11
C GLY A 124 -8.12 19.87 2.66
N PHE A 125 -7.97 18.83 3.48
CA PHE A 125 -7.21 17.63 3.11
C PHE A 125 -7.79 16.93 1.88
N GLN A 126 -9.11 16.67 1.86
CA GLN A 126 -9.77 16.00 0.74
C GLN A 126 -9.55 16.75 -0.57
N HIS A 127 -9.73 18.07 -0.54
CA HIS A 127 -9.50 18.92 -1.70
C HIS A 127 -8.02 18.91 -2.12
N ALA A 128 -7.10 19.12 -1.18
CA ALA A 128 -5.66 19.12 -1.45
C ALA A 128 -5.20 17.80 -2.06
N PHE A 129 -5.49 16.67 -1.42
CA PHE A 129 -5.13 15.34 -1.91
C PHE A 129 -5.69 15.09 -3.32
N LEU A 130 -7.00 15.23 -3.52
CA LEU A 130 -7.63 14.94 -4.82
C LEU A 130 -7.21 15.90 -5.93
N SER A 131 -6.73 17.10 -5.60
CA SER A 131 -6.14 18.04 -6.56
C SER A 131 -4.70 17.70 -6.96
N GLN A 132 -3.95 17.04 -6.07
CA GLN A 132 -2.54 16.70 -6.29
C GLN A 132 -2.35 15.31 -6.88
N VAL A 133 -3.34 14.41 -6.71
CA VAL A 133 -3.37 13.11 -7.37
C VAL A 133 -3.74 13.32 -8.84
N ASN A 134 -2.72 13.46 -9.69
CA ASN A 134 -2.85 13.69 -11.12
C ASN A 134 -3.32 12.43 -11.87
N LEU A 135 -4.60 12.07 -11.71
CA LEU A 135 -5.21 10.94 -12.42
C LEU A 135 -5.42 11.24 -13.91
N PRO A 136 -5.29 10.23 -14.80
CA PRO A 136 -5.55 10.41 -16.22
C PRO A 136 -7.03 10.71 -16.52
N GLY A 137 -7.30 11.29 -17.69
CA GLY A 137 -8.65 11.59 -18.15
C GLY A 137 -9.35 12.67 -17.30
N ASN A 138 -10.66 12.51 -17.08
CA ASN A 138 -11.44 13.43 -16.24
C ASN A 138 -11.39 12.98 -14.77
N LYS A 139 -10.24 13.25 -14.11
CA LYS A 139 -9.98 12.84 -12.71
C LYS A 139 -10.15 11.32 -12.50
N GLY A 140 -9.58 10.53 -13.39
CA GLY A 140 -9.65 9.07 -13.36
C GLY A 140 -10.93 8.46 -13.96
N LYS A 141 -11.98 9.24 -14.23
CA LYS A 141 -13.19 8.70 -14.88
C LYS A 141 -12.90 8.21 -16.29
N GLY A 142 -13.37 7.01 -16.61
CA GLY A 142 -13.08 6.33 -17.87
C GLY A 142 -11.66 5.76 -17.94
N SER A 143 -10.94 5.71 -16.81
CA SER A 143 -9.63 5.09 -16.68
C SER A 143 -9.68 3.97 -15.64
N CYS A 144 -8.61 3.18 -15.53
CA CYS A 144 -8.49 2.17 -14.47
C CYS A 144 -8.23 2.78 -13.08
N TRP A 145 -7.92 4.08 -12.99
CA TRP A 145 -7.50 4.72 -11.76
C TRP A 145 -8.66 5.33 -11.00
N SER A 146 -8.61 5.22 -9.68
CA SER A 146 -9.56 5.89 -8.78
C SER A 146 -8.85 6.34 -7.51
N ALA A 147 -9.35 7.40 -6.89
CA ALA A 147 -8.78 7.93 -5.66
C ALA A 147 -9.85 8.35 -4.65
N PHE A 148 -9.57 8.11 -3.38
CA PHE A 148 -10.50 8.32 -2.28
C PHE A 148 -9.84 9.14 -1.18
N ALA A 149 -10.56 10.08 -0.58
CA ALA A 149 -10.06 10.84 0.56
C ALA A 149 -11.11 11.02 1.63
N GLY A 150 -10.74 10.82 2.89
CA GLY A 150 -11.63 11.10 4.01
C GLY A 150 -11.02 10.83 5.37
N LYS A 151 -11.85 10.97 6.39
CA LYS A 151 -11.48 10.79 7.79
C LYS A 151 -11.78 9.35 8.23
N PHE A 152 -10.97 8.85 9.15
CA PHE A 152 -11.23 7.64 9.92
C PHE A 152 -10.65 7.81 11.34
N THR A 153 -11.00 6.89 12.25
CA THR A 153 -10.53 6.89 13.62
C THR A 153 -9.62 5.69 13.83
N ALA A 154 -8.43 5.93 14.41
CA ALA A 154 -7.50 4.89 14.80
C ALA A 154 -7.21 5.00 16.31
N GLY A 155 -7.78 4.08 17.10
CA GLY A 155 -7.81 4.17 18.55
C GLY A 155 -8.54 5.43 18.99
N ASP A 156 -7.84 6.29 19.74
CA ASP A 156 -8.39 7.55 20.24
C ASP A 156 -8.10 8.76 19.33
N ARG A 157 -7.56 8.53 18.13
CA ARG A 157 -7.08 9.59 17.23
C ARG A 157 -7.87 9.63 15.93
N ALA A 158 -8.29 10.83 15.55
CA ALA A 158 -8.81 11.09 14.21
C ALA A 158 -7.65 11.27 13.21
N LEU A 159 -7.72 10.53 12.11
CA LEU A 159 -6.74 10.59 11.02
C LEU A 159 -7.47 10.83 9.70
N LEU A 160 -6.70 11.27 8.71
CA LEU A 160 -7.15 11.46 7.35
C LEU A 160 -6.38 10.51 6.45
N ALA A 161 -7.09 9.82 5.57
CA ALA A 161 -6.53 8.89 4.61
C ALA A 161 -6.86 9.32 3.18
N GLY A 162 -5.86 9.27 2.33
CA GLY A 162 -5.97 9.37 0.88
C GLY A 162 -5.48 8.08 0.24
N LEU A 163 -6.29 7.43 -0.59
CA LEU A 163 -5.91 6.20 -1.28
C LEU A 163 -5.98 6.40 -2.78
N VAL A 164 -5.06 5.78 -3.50
CA VAL A 164 -5.09 5.65 -4.96
C VAL A 164 -5.09 4.17 -5.30
N VAL A 165 -6.06 3.77 -6.12
CA VAL A 165 -6.25 2.38 -6.56
C VAL A 165 -6.28 2.30 -8.08
N CYS A 166 -5.92 1.13 -8.60
CA CYS A 166 -5.88 0.83 -10.02
C CYS A 166 -6.58 -0.51 -10.30
N ALA A 167 -7.58 -0.51 -11.16
CA ALA A 167 -8.28 -1.70 -11.64
C ALA A 167 -7.59 -2.31 -12.87
N ASP A 168 -7.97 -3.52 -13.25
CA ASP A 168 -7.54 -4.10 -14.53
C ASP A 168 -8.19 -3.43 -15.75
N GLN A 169 -9.39 -2.88 -15.57
CA GLN A 169 -10.18 -2.30 -16.64
C GLN A 169 -10.62 -0.87 -16.31
N PRO A 170 -10.82 -0.02 -17.34
CA PRO A 170 -11.40 1.29 -17.16
C PRO A 170 -12.76 1.25 -16.46
N ASN A 171 -12.99 2.21 -15.56
CA ASN A 171 -14.23 2.33 -14.80
C ASN A 171 -14.69 3.80 -14.69
N SER A 172 -15.86 4.03 -14.10
CA SER A 172 -16.49 5.35 -14.01
C SER A 172 -16.29 6.06 -12.67
N TYR A 173 -15.56 5.48 -11.72
CA TYR A 173 -15.49 5.96 -10.33
C TYR A 173 -14.60 7.21 -10.19
N GLY A 174 -13.36 7.18 -10.72
CA GLY A 174 -12.45 8.31 -10.67
C GLY A 174 -12.14 8.78 -9.24
N THR A 175 -12.20 10.08 -8.97
CA THR A 175 -12.00 10.65 -7.62
C THR A 175 -13.30 10.74 -6.82
N SER A 176 -13.30 10.33 -5.56
CA SER A 176 -14.44 10.46 -4.65
C SER A 176 -14.03 10.87 -3.24
N VAL A 177 -14.92 11.57 -2.56
CA VAL A 177 -14.76 11.99 -1.17
C VAL A 177 -15.53 11.01 -0.27
N ILE A 178 -14.88 10.57 0.80
CA ILE A 178 -15.49 9.81 1.88
C ILE A 178 -15.92 10.81 2.96
N ASP A 179 -17.22 11.04 3.03
CA ASP A 179 -17.89 12.04 3.87
C ASP A 179 -18.05 11.59 5.33
N HIS A 180 -18.21 10.29 5.59
CA HIS A 180 -18.24 9.72 6.92
C HIS A 180 -17.46 8.40 6.99
N GLU A 181 -16.99 8.07 8.19
CA GLU A 181 -16.08 6.94 8.43
C GLU A 181 -16.64 5.59 7.96
N GLY A 182 -17.92 5.29 8.24
CA GLY A 182 -18.55 4.03 7.81
C GLY A 182 -18.52 3.78 6.29
N ARG A 183 -18.44 4.84 5.47
CA ARG A 183 -18.44 4.72 4.01
C ARG A 183 -17.14 4.09 3.48
N TRP A 184 -16.05 4.08 4.25
CA TRP A 184 -14.84 3.33 3.87
C TRP A 184 -15.15 1.86 3.60
N ALA A 185 -15.95 1.21 4.45
CA ALA A 185 -16.34 -0.20 4.31
C ALA A 185 -17.37 -0.46 3.20
N ASP A 186 -18.07 0.58 2.75
CA ASP A 186 -18.98 0.52 1.60
C ASP A 186 -18.22 0.62 0.27
N VAL A 187 -17.14 1.41 0.25
CA VAL A 187 -16.31 1.62 -0.94
C VAL A 187 -15.25 0.53 -1.08
N LEU A 188 -14.50 0.25 -0.02
CA LEU A 188 -13.34 -0.63 -0.05
C LEU A 188 -13.57 -1.85 0.85
N ARG A 189 -13.22 -3.03 0.33
CA ARG A 189 -13.26 -4.29 1.09
C ARG A 189 -12.06 -5.13 0.75
N VAL A 190 -11.44 -5.73 1.76
CA VAL A 190 -10.43 -6.76 1.53
C VAL A 190 -11.08 -8.12 1.63
N ARG A 191 -10.79 -8.97 0.66
CA ARG A 191 -11.13 -10.39 0.65
C ARG A 191 -9.86 -11.19 0.90
N PRO A 192 -9.91 -12.20 1.77
CA PRO A 192 -8.81 -13.14 1.90
C PRO A 192 -8.56 -13.84 0.56
N ALA A 193 -7.31 -14.24 0.31
CA ALA A 193 -6.98 -15.06 -0.84
C ALA A 193 -7.78 -16.37 -0.77
N ASP A 194 -8.45 -16.76 -1.87
CA ASP A 194 -9.09 -18.07 -1.96
C ASP A 194 -7.98 -19.13 -1.80
N THR A 195 -7.90 -19.72 -0.60
CA THR A 195 -7.01 -20.85 -0.34
C THR A 195 -7.68 -22.06 -0.97
N LYS A 196 -7.22 -22.43 -2.16
CA LYS A 196 -7.66 -23.64 -2.85
C LYS A 196 -6.79 -24.83 -2.48
#